data_AF-A0A5J5K7L4-F1
#
_entry.id   AF-A0A5J5K7L4-F1
#
_cell.length_a   1.000
_cell.length_b   1.000
_cell.length_c   1.000
_cell.angle_alpha   90.00
_cell.angle_beta   90.00
_cell.angle_gamma   90.00
#
_symmetry.space_group_name_H-M   'P 1'
#
loop_
_entity.id
_entity.type
_entity.pdbx_description
1 polymer ?
#
loop_
_entity_poly.entity_id
_entity_poly.type
_entity_poly.pdbx_seq_one_letter_code
_entity_poly.pdbx_strand_id
1 'polypeptide(L)'
;MSVDAAPGTADPAPSPTGQCVVAVLSWSHNPPMPNPPTVRDPERHLRYRSFCDGCGHAGPIRSGEGEAVEDGHDHAFPGWRGMPVLVHCPYNIDSSSKKKIAKWEADARRAYPEGWFERGGPVLEWRGSAGTRHVPGRAPGGGYAMAVVRPDRPDRPGAGRRPAEQPVQTSLFG
;
A
#
# COMPACT_ATOMS: atom_id res chain seq x y z
N MET A 1 28.66 3.02 38.66
CA MET A 1 29.15 2.90 37.27
C MET A 1 27.95 2.50 36.42
N SER A 2 27.18 3.49 35.94
CA SER A 2 26.06 3.25 35.03
C SER A 2 26.61 3.16 33.62
N VAL A 3 26.34 2.05 32.94
CA VAL A 3 26.50 1.95 31.50
C VAL A 3 25.13 2.20 30.87
N ASP A 4 24.93 3.42 30.40
CA ASP A 4 23.82 3.74 29.51
C ASP A 4 24.00 2.94 28.22
N ALA A 5 23.04 2.06 27.93
CA ALA A 5 22.95 1.37 26.65
C ALA A 5 22.56 2.41 25.58
N ALA A 6 23.50 2.72 24.69
CA ALA A 6 23.23 3.54 23.52
C ALA A 6 22.10 2.90 22.68
N PRO A 7 21.16 3.68 22.10
CA PRO A 7 20.22 3.16 21.13
C PRO A 7 21.03 2.58 19.97
N GLY A 8 20.85 1.28 19.71
CA GLY A 8 21.53 0.59 18.62
C GLY A 8 21.33 1.37 17.33
N THR A 9 22.44 1.84 16.75
CA THR A 9 22.48 2.31 15.37
C THR A 9 21.87 1.21 14.51
N ALA A 10 20.69 1.48 13.94
CA ALA A 10 20.14 0.62 12.92
C ALA A 10 21.20 0.49 11.81
N ASP A 11 21.61 -0.75 11.51
CA ASP A 11 22.52 -1.01 10.40
C ASP A 11 21.99 -0.32 9.14
N PRO A 12 22.88 0.21 8.28
CA PRO A 12 22.45 0.81 7.02
C PRO A 12 21.61 -0.21 6.26
N ALA A 13 20.44 0.24 5.79
CA ALA A 13 19.54 -0.62 5.02
C ALA A 13 20.31 -1.31 3.89
N PRO A 14 20.14 -2.63 3.68
CA PRO A 14 20.83 -3.32 2.61
C PRO A 14 20.45 -2.71 1.25
N SER A 15 21.38 -2.71 0.31
CA SER A 15 21.10 -2.29 -1.07
C SER A 15 20.08 -3.25 -1.72
N PRO A 16 19.21 -2.75 -2.62
CA PRO A 16 18.29 -3.61 -3.35
C PRO A 16 19.03 -4.68 -4.14
N THR A 17 18.53 -5.91 -4.09
CA THR A 17 18.99 -7.04 -4.90
C THR A 17 17.90 -7.41 -5.91
N GLY A 18 18.26 -8.20 -6.93
CA GLY A 18 17.29 -8.78 -7.86
C GLY A 18 16.32 -9.77 -7.20
N GLN A 19 16.49 -10.10 -5.92
CA GLN A 19 15.65 -11.00 -5.14
C GLN A 19 14.73 -10.25 -4.16
N CYS A 20 14.76 -8.92 -4.13
CA CYS A 20 13.92 -8.16 -3.21
C CYS A 20 12.43 -8.36 -3.54
N VAL A 21 11.65 -8.78 -2.54
CA VAL A 21 10.19 -8.96 -2.64
C VAL A 21 9.54 -8.17 -1.51
N VAL A 22 8.56 -7.34 -1.84
CA VAL A 22 7.89 -6.46 -0.87
C VAL A 22 6.77 -7.22 -0.14
N ALA A 23 6.91 -7.34 1.17
CA ALA A 23 5.85 -7.74 2.09
C ALA A 23 5.51 -6.59 3.04
N VAL A 24 4.27 -6.56 3.52
CA VAL A 24 3.85 -5.66 4.60
C VAL A 24 3.36 -6.48 5.77
N LEU A 25 3.94 -6.21 6.93
CA LEU A 25 3.56 -6.85 8.17
C LEU A 25 2.74 -5.86 8.99
N SER A 26 1.64 -6.36 9.55
CA SER A 26 0.95 -5.67 10.65
C SER A 26 1.52 -6.13 11.98
N TRP A 27 1.33 -5.31 13.02
CA TRP A 27 1.75 -5.65 14.37
C TRP A 27 1.27 -7.02 14.86
N SER A 28 0.06 -7.41 14.48
CA SER A 28 -0.57 -8.65 14.90
C SER A 28 -0.12 -9.86 14.07
N HIS A 29 0.90 -9.72 13.20
CA HIS A 29 1.44 -10.84 12.44
C HIS A 29 2.10 -11.88 13.37
N ASN A 30 2.06 -13.15 12.95
CA ASN A 30 2.71 -14.27 13.65
C ASN A 30 3.63 -15.00 12.66
N PRO A 31 4.96 -15.06 12.87
CA PRO A 31 5.70 -14.49 14.00
C PRO A 31 5.58 -12.96 14.09
N PRO A 32 5.75 -12.37 15.29
CA PRO A 32 5.67 -10.93 15.47
C PRO A 32 6.68 -10.20 14.57
N MET A 33 6.35 -8.97 14.20
CA MET A 33 7.23 -8.17 13.36
C MET A 33 8.63 -8.06 13.98
N PRO A 34 9.70 -8.03 13.15
CA PRO A 34 11.04 -7.75 13.65
C PRO A 34 11.07 -6.43 14.43
N ASN A 35 11.86 -6.34 15.51
CA ASN A 35 12.08 -5.13 16.31
C ASN A 35 10.80 -4.32 16.66
N PRO A 36 9.85 -4.91 17.41
CA PRO A 36 8.66 -4.18 17.87
C PRO A 36 9.05 -3.01 18.80
N PRO A 37 8.32 -1.86 18.82
CA PRO A 37 8.50 -0.83 19.82
C PRO A 37 8.36 -1.42 21.22
N THR A 38 9.26 -0.99 22.10
CA THR A 38 9.31 -1.43 23.50
C THR A 38 8.27 -0.75 24.38
N VAL A 39 7.68 0.36 23.91
CA VAL A 39 6.65 1.12 24.62
C VAL A 39 5.26 0.55 24.33
N ARG A 40 4.43 0.45 25.38
CA ARG A 40 3.04 -0.01 25.27
C ARG A 40 2.20 0.99 24.47
N ASP A 41 2.01 0.71 23.18
CA ASP A 41 1.11 1.46 22.29
C ASP A 41 -0.28 0.78 22.25
N PRO A 42 -1.36 1.45 22.71
CA PRO A 42 -2.72 0.92 22.59
C PRO A 42 -3.17 0.75 21.12
N GLU A 43 -2.65 1.57 20.22
CA GLU A 43 -2.92 1.52 18.77
C GLU A 43 -1.95 0.60 18.02
N ARG A 44 -1.12 -0.18 18.73
CA ARG A 44 -0.12 -1.07 18.10
C ARG A 44 -0.71 -1.95 17.01
N HIS A 45 -1.96 -2.40 17.16
CA HIS A 45 -2.69 -3.21 16.19
C HIS A 45 -2.96 -2.52 14.84
N LEU A 46 -2.76 -1.19 14.75
CA LEU A 46 -2.84 -0.36 13.55
C LEU A 46 -1.46 0.03 13.02
N ARG A 47 -0.39 -0.61 13.50
CA ARG A 47 0.98 -0.34 13.04
C ARG A 47 1.39 -1.33 11.96
N TYR A 48 2.01 -0.80 10.92
CA TYR A 48 2.47 -1.54 9.74
C TYR A 48 3.95 -1.25 9.48
N ARG A 49 4.67 -2.18 8.86
CA ARG A 49 6.00 -1.89 8.28
C ARG A 49 6.24 -2.76 7.04
N SER A 50 7.08 -2.28 6.13
CA SER A 50 7.61 -3.15 5.07
C SER A 50 8.62 -4.13 5.61
N PHE A 51 8.66 -5.29 4.95
CA PHE A 51 9.71 -6.27 5.10
C PHE A 51 10.09 -6.81 3.72
N CYS A 52 11.37 -7.00 3.49
CA CYS A 52 11.90 -7.62 2.28
C CYS A 52 12.42 -9.02 2.61
N ASP A 53 11.73 -10.04 2.11
CA ASP A 53 12.10 -11.43 2.36
C ASP A 53 13.45 -11.81 1.71
N GLY A 54 13.80 -11.17 0.58
CA GLY A 54 15.02 -11.46 -0.16
C GLY A 54 16.32 -10.97 0.49
N CYS A 55 16.29 -9.87 1.23
CA CYS A 55 17.49 -9.25 1.81
C CYS A 55 17.37 -8.91 3.30
N GLY A 56 16.23 -9.18 3.92
CA GLY A 56 15.96 -8.89 5.33
C GLY A 56 15.70 -7.42 5.65
N HIS A 57 15.63 -6.53 4.65
CA HIS A 57 15.30 -5.12 4.88
C HIS A 57 13.97 -4.99 5.63
N ALA A 58 13.92 -4.10 6.61
CA ALA A 58 12.70 -3.79 7.33
C ALA A 58 12.53 -2.27 7.42
N GLY A 59 11.48 -1.73 6.81
CA GLY A 59 11.21 -0.29 6.79
C GLY A 59 10.73 0.25 8.13
N PRO A 60 10.55 1.57 8.26
CA PRO A 60 10.06 2.18 9.49
C PRO A 60 8.64 1.70 9.83
N ILE A 61 8.24 1.91 11.08
CA ILE A 61 6.88 1.62 11.53
C ILE A 61 5.98 2.79 11.14
N ARG A 62 4.89 2.47 10.44
CA ARG A 62 3.89 3.40 9.92
C ARG A 62 2.55 3.20 10.59
N SER A 63 1.72 4.24 10.56
CA SER A 63 0.31 4.19 10.99
C SER A 63 -0.62 3.74 9.86
N GLY A 64 -0.17 3.79 8.59
CA GLY A 64 -0.91 3.30 7.44
C GLY A 64 -0.22 2.13 6.71
N GLU A 65 -1.02 1.15 6.28
CA GLU A 65 -0.55 0.08 5.39
C GLU A 65 0.05 0.65 4.09
N GLY A 66 -0.55 1.70 3.53
CA GLY A 66 -0.10 2.33 2.29
C GLY A 66 1.34 2.82 2.37
N GLU A 67 1.66 3.61 3.40
CA GLU A 67 3.02 4.11 3.63
C GLU A 67 4.03 2.97 3.78
N ALA A 68 3.66 1.90 4.49
CA ALA A 68 4.51 0.73 4.65
C ALA A 68 4.76 0.02 3.30
N VAL A 69 3.72 -0.12 2.46
CA VAL A 69 3.89 -0.68 1.10
C VAL A 69 4.86 0.18 0.29
N GLU A 70 4.70 1.51 0.34
CA GLU A 70 5.58 2.44 -0.38
C GLU A 70 7.03 2.35 0.08
N ASP A 71 7.30 2.30 1.39
CA ASP A 71 8.64 2.13 1.94
C ASP A 71 9.31 0.85 1.41
N GLY A 72 8.55 -0.24 1.31
CA GLY A 72 9.04 -1.50 0.76
C GLY A 72 9.44 -1.38 -0.71
N HIS A 73 8.66 -0.65 -1.51
CA HIS A 73 8.96 -0.42 -2.92
C HIS A 73 10.11 0.57 -3.12
N ASP A 74 10.28 1.56 -2.23
CA ASP A 74 11.43 2.46 -2.25
C ASP A 74 12.74 1.71 -2.07
N HIS A 75 12.72 0.68 -1.24
CA HIS A 75 13.82 -0.24 -1.12
C HIS A 75 13.93 -1.16 -2.34
N ALA A 76 12.89 -1.94 -2.67
CA ALA A 76 12.99 -3.05 -3.64
C ALA A 76 13.02 -2.62 -5.12
N PHE A 77 12.40 -1.49 -5.46
CA PHE A 77 12.24 -1.03 -6.82
C PHE A 77 12.59 0.46 -6.96
N PRO A 78 13.87 0.86 -6.82
CA PRO A 78 14.27 2.25 -7.00
C PRO A 78 13.75 2.84 -8.32
N GLY A 79 13.15 4.03 -8.24
CA GLY A 79 12.55 4.71 -9.39
C GLY A 79 11.10 4.33 -9.70
N TRP A 80 10.48 3.42 -8.95
CA TRP A 80 9.07 3.01 -9.17
C TRP A 80 8.09 4.20 -9.16
N ARG A 81 8.35 5.24 -8.35
CA ARG A 81 7.53 6.45 -8.30
C ARG A 81 7.54 7.29 -9.58
N GLY A 82 8.59 7.15 -10.40
CA GLY A 82 8.72 7.84 -11.69
C GLY A 82 8.12 7.06 -12.86
N MET A 83 7.54 5.88 -12.62
CA MET A 83 6.98 5.06 -13.68
C MET A 83 5.68 5.66 -14.25
N PRO A 84 5.29 5.32 -15.49
CA PRO A 84 4.05 5.80 -16.07
C PRO A 84 2.82 5.37 -15.27
N VAL A 85 1.92 6.30 -14.96
CA VAL A 85 0.64 6.00 -14.28
C VAL A 85 -0.41 5.59 -15.30
N LEU A 86 -0.88 4.34 -15.21
CA LEU A 86 -1.84 3.75 -16.14
C LEU A 86 -3.29 3.99 -15.70
N VAL A 87 -4.22 3.73 -16.62
CA VAL A 87 -5.63 3.59 -16.25
C VAL A 87 -5.82 2.35 -15.38
N HIS A 88 -6.82 2.39 -14.50
CA HIS A 88 -7.12 1.28 -13.60
C HIS A 88 -7.47 -0.01 -14.35
N CYS A 89 -6.84 -1.14 -13.98
CA CYS A 89 -7.15 -2.46 -14.51
C CYS A 89 -8.58 -2.91 -14.12
N PRO A 90 -9.41 -3.33 -15.08
CA PRO A 90 -10.75 -3.87 -14.78
C PRO A 90 -10.73 -5.04 -13.79
N TYR A 91 -11.67 -5.07 -12.83
CA TYR A 91 -11.81 -6.16 -11.85
C TYR A 91 -12.57 -7.39 -12.37
N ASN A 92 -13.41 -7.22 -13.39
CA ASN A 92 -14.41 -8.22 -13.74
C ASN A 92 -13.80 -9.38 -14.55
N ILE A 93 -14.26 -10.60 -14.29
CA ILE A 93 -13.80 -11.84 -14.94
C ILE A 93 -14.72 -12.32 -16.06
N ASP A 94 -15.69 -11.50 -16.48
CA ASP A 94 -16.51 -11.80 -17.65
C ASP A 94 -15.64 -11.84 -18.93
N SER A 95 -16.14 -12.52 -19.97
CA SER A 95 -15.41 -12.74 -21.21
C SER A 95 -15.03 -11.44 -21.95
N SER A 96 -15.81 -10.37 -21.79
CA SER A 96 -15.51 -9.05 -22.36
C SER A 96 -14.38 -8.35 -21.60
N SER A 97 -14.31 -8.56 -20.29
CA SER A 97 -13.30 -8.00 -19.41
C SER A 97 -11.95 -8.70 -19.56
N LYS A 98 -11.90 -10.00 -19.90
CA LYS A 98 -10.64 -10.70 -20.23
C LYS A 98 -9.84 -10.02 -21.34
N LYS A 99 -10.50 -9.59 -22.42
CA LYS A 99 -9.83 -8.88 -23.52
C LYS A 99 -9.30 -7.51 -23.08
N LYS A 100 -10.03 -6.81 -22.22
CA LYS A 100 -9.60 -5.52 -21.65
C LYS A 100 -8.42 -5.67 -20.71
N ILE A 101 -8.42 -6.71 -19.86
CA ILE A 101 -7.31 -7.05 -18.97
C ILE A 101 -6.07 -7.40 -19.79
N ALA A 102 -6.19 -8.26 -20.81
CA ALA A 102 -5.06 -8.62 -21.67
C ALA A 102 -4.48 -7.40 -22.41
N LYS A 103 -5.36 -6.50 -22.92
CA LYS A 103 -4.91 -5.24 -23.52
C LYS A 103 -4.19 -4.36 -22.50
N TRP A 104 -4.77 -4.21 -21.31
CA TRP A 104 -4.16 -3.42 -20.23
C TRP A 104 -2.79 -3.98 -19.82
N GLU A 105 -2.64 -5.30 -19.70
CA GLU A 105 -1.37 -5.94 -19.39
C GLU A 105 -0.34 -5.70 -20.50
N ALA A 106 -0.73 -5.82 -21.77
CA ALA A 106 0.14 -5.50 -22.90
C ALA A 106 0.56 -4.02 -22.93
N ASP A 107 -0.35 -3.11 -22.55
CA ASP A 107 -0.05 -1.69 -22.41
C ASP A 107 0.93 -1.42 -21.27
N ALA A 108 0.76 -2.09 -20.12
CA ALA A 108 1.68 -2.01 -18.99
C ALA A 108 3.07 -2.53 -19.37
N ARG A 109 3.18 -3.72 -19.97
CA ARG A 109 4.46 -4.33 -20.40
C ARG A 109 5.22 -3.49 -21.42
N ARG A 110 4.53 -2.67 -22.22
CA ARG A 110 5.14 -1.75 -23.17
C ARG A 110 5.63 -0.45 -22.52
N ALA A 111 4.94 0.02 -21.47
CA ALA A 111 5.24 1.28 -20.81
C ALA A 111 6.37 1.18 -19.77
N TYR A 112 6.63 -0.03 -19.26
CA TYR A 112 7.61 -0.27 -18.20
C TYR A 112 8.89 -0.91 -18.75
N PRO A 113 10.02 -0.78 -18.04
CA PRO A 113 11.27 -1.43 -18.45
C PRO A 113 11.15 -2.95 -18.60
N GLU A 114 11.95 -3.54 -19.49
CA GLU A 114 12.03 -4.98 -19.64
C GLU A 114 12.43 -5.66 -18.32
N GLY A 115 11.81 -6.80 -18.03
CA GLY A 115 12.05 -7.55 -16.80
C GLY A 115 11.46 -6.92 -15.53
N TRP A 116 10.78 -5.75 -15.62
CA TRP A 116 10.23 -5.06 -14.45
C TRP A 116 9.20 -5.92 -13.71
N PHE A 117 8.26 -6.49 -14.45
CA PHE A 117 7.17 -7.29 -13.89
C PHE A 117 7.59 -8.71 -13.54
N GLU A 118 8.57 -9.27 -14.23
CA GLU A 118 9.15 -10.58 -13.92
C GLU A 118 9.86 -10.59 -12.56
N ARG A 119 10.36 -9.42 -12.12
CA ARG A 119 10.88 -9.22 -10.76
C ARG A 119 9.81 -8.88 -9.72
N GLY A 120 8.54 -8.85 -10.10
CA GLY A 120 7.43 -8.46 -9.21
C GLY A 120 7.26 -6.94 -9.05
N GLY A 121 7.77 -6.15 -9.99
CA GLY A 121 7.67 -4.69 -9.94
C GLY A 121 6.23 -4.18 -9.90
N PRO A 122 5.99 -3.04 -9.21
CA PRO A 122 4.65 -2.48 -9.10
C PRO A 122 4.21 -1.84 -10.41
N VAL A 123 2.88 -1.71 -10.56
CA VAL A 123 2.24 -0.85 -11.56
C VAL A 123 1.58 0.34 -10.86
N LEU A 124 1.69 1.54 -11.44
CA LEU A 124 1.00 2.72 -10.94
C LEU A 124 -0.34 2.86 -11.66
N GLU A 125 -1.42 3.06 -10.91
CA GLU A 125 -2.77 3.20 -11.47
C GLU A 125 -3.48 4.43 -10.92
N TRP A 126 -4.13 5.17 -11.82
CA TRP A 126 -5.04 6.23 -11.43
C TRP A 126 -6.24 5.67 -10.64
N ARG A 127 -6.49 6.23 -9.47
CA ARG A 127 -7.68 5.98 -8.65
C ARG A 127 -8.49 7.25 -8.45
N GLY A 128 -9.78 7.06 -8.19
CA GLY A 128 -10.64 8.13 -7.68
C GLY A 128 -10.31 8.47 -6.22
N SER A 129 -11.12 9.34 -5.63
CA SER A 129 -11.04 9.69 -4.20
C SER A 129 -11.31 8.50 -3.27
N ALA A 130 -12.14 7.55 -3.72
CA ALA A 130 -12.40 6.29 -3.03
C ALA A 130 -11.55 5.15 -3.62
N GLY A 131 -11.18 4.18 -2.77
CA GLY A 131 -10.42 2.99 -3.20
C GLY A 131 -8.94 3.27 -3.44
N THR A 132 -8.31 3.99 -2.52
CA THR A 132 -6.90 4.42 -2.57
C THR A 132 -5.91 3.38 -2.03
N ARG A 133 -6.39 2.19 -1.65
CA ARG A 133 -5.53 1.11 -1.15
C ARG A 133 -4.67 0.52 -2.27
N HIS A 134 -3.38 0.30 -2.01
CA HIS A 134 -2.52 -0.49 -2.89
C HIS A 134 -2.89 -1.98 -2.81
N VAL A 135 -2.89 -2.67 -3.93
CA VAL A 135 -3.43 -4.05 -3.99
C VAL A 135 -2.33 -5.03 -4.44
N PRO A 136 -1.92 -5.98 -3.58
CA PRO A 136 -0.95 -7.01 -3.96
C PRO A 136 -1.52 -7.96 -5.04
N GLY A 137 -0.65 -8.52 -5.88
CA GLY A 137 -1.04 -9.53 -6.89
C GLY A 137 -1.74 -8.97 -8.14
N ARG A 138 -1.79 -7.65 -8.31
CA ARG A 138 -2.57 -6.99 -9.37
C ARG A 138 -1.72 -6.40 -10.49
N ALA A 139 -0.42 -6.20 -10.27
CA ALA A 139 0.48 -5.91 -11.37
C ALA A 139 0.69 -7.17 -12.23
N PRO A 140 1.06 -7.01 -13.51
CA PRO A 140 1.61 -8.12 -14.28
C PRO A 140 2.75 -8.80 -13.49
N GLY A 141 2.81 -10.12 -13.55
CA GLY A 141 3.80 -10.90 -12.78
C GLY A 141 3.52 -11.00 -11.27
N GLY A 142 2.39 -10.48 -10.77
CA GLY A 142 1.96 -10.66 -9.38
C GLY A 142 2.43 -9.58 -8.39
N GLY A 143 3.02 -8.48 -8.88
CA GLY A 143 3.39 -7.32 -8.06
C GLY A 143 2.19 -6.48 -7.58
N TYR A 144 2.46 -5.32 -6.98
CA TYR A 144 1.42 -4.42 -6.46
C TYR A 144 0.82 -3.51 -7.53
N ALA A 145 -0.50 -3.33 -7.48
CA ALA A 145 -1.14 -2.15 -8.07
C ALA A 145 -1.11 -1.00 -7.07
N MET A 146 -0.30 0.02 -7.37
CA MET A 146 -0.11 1.21 -6.56
C MET A 146 -1.12 2.28 -6.98
N ALA A 147 -2.09 2.53 -6.10
CA ALA A 147 -3.02 3.64 -6.24
C ALA A 147 -2.32 5.00 -6.27
N VAL A 148 -2.58 5.77 -7.33
CA VAL A 148 -2.24 7.20 -7.45
C VAL A 148 -3.54 7.98 -7.52
N VAL A 149 -3.80 8.84 -6.54
CA VAL A 149 -5.03 9.65 -6.51
C VAL A 149 -4.98 10.69 -7.62
N ARG A 150 -6.02 10.73 -8.44
CA ARG A 150 -6.17 11.77 -9.47
C ARG A 150 -6.35 13.14 -8.83
N PRO A 151 -5.52 14.14 -9.17
CA PRO A 151 -5.65 15.48 -8.62
C PRO A 151 -6.91 16.22 -9.14
N ASP A 152 -7.47 15.81 -10.28
CA ASP A 152 -8.51 16.52 -11.03
C ASP A 152 -9.95 16.03 -10.75
N ARG A 153 -10.15 15.08 -9.83
CA ARG A 153 -11.50 14.67 -9.41
C ARG A 153 -11.71 14.94 -7.93
N PRO A 154 -12.37 16.06 -7.56
CA PRO A 154 -12.82 16.23 -6.18
C PRO A 154 -13.74 15.08 -5.80
N ASP A 155 -13.69 14.71 -4.53
CA ASP A 155 -14.55 13.70 -3.94
C ASP A 155 -16.01 14.01 -4.30
N ARG A 156 -16.75 13.03 -4.82
CA ARG A 156 -18.18 13.24 -5.07
C ARG A 156 -18.82 13.32 -3.69
N PRO A 157 -19.45 14.44 -3.27
CA PRO A 157 -20.11 14.47 -1.98
C PRO A 157 -21.28 13.49 -2.04
N GLY A 158 -21.17 12.35 -1.35
CA GLY A 158 -22.27 11.36 -1.42
C GLY A 158 -22.00 9.95 -0.92
N ALA A 159 -21.49 9.79 0.30
CA ALA A 159 -21.93 8.69 1.18
C ALA A 159 -21.88 9.14 2.65
N GLY A 160 -22.17 10.43 2.90
CA GLY A 160 -22.52 10.88 4.24
C GLY A 160 -23.82 10.20 4.63
N ARG A 161 -23.77 9.41 5.71
CA ARG A 161 -24.94 8.97 6.45
C ARG A 161 -25.89 10.17 6.56
N ARG A 162 -27.13 10.06 6.08
CA ARG A 162 -28.16 11.11 6.33
C ARG A 162 -28.08 11.42 7.83
N PRO A 163 -27.97 12.70 8.24
CA PRO A 163 -28.17 13.06 9.63
C PRO A 163 -29.52 12.45 10.03
N ALA A 164 -29.54 11.68 11.12
CA ALA A 164 -30.80 11.24 11.69
C ALA A 164 -31.62 12.51 11.98
N GLU A 165 -32.78 12.64 11.34
CA GLU A 165 -33.78 13.61 11.74
C GLU A 165 -33.98 13.46 13.25
N GLN A 166 -33.69 14.52 14.00
CA GLN A 166 -34.03 14.55 15.41
C GLN A 166 -35.55 14.55 15.50
N PRO A 167 -36.18 13.66 16.30
CA PRO A 167 -37.61 13.71 16.49
C PRO A 167 -37.99 15.05 17.14
N VAL A 168 -38.91 15.77 16.50
CA VAL A 168 -39.58 16.94 17.10
C VAL A 168 -40.17 16.51 18.44
N GLN A 169 -39.71 17.16 19.51
CA GLN A 169 -40.34 17.04 20.82
C GLN A 169 -41.68 17.77 20.78
N THR A 170 -42.77 17.02 20.71
CA THR A 170 -44.11 17.56 20.96
C THR A 170 -44.21 17.92 22.44
N SER A 171 -44.13 19.21 22.77
CA SER A 171 -44.51 19.71 24.08
C SER A 171 -46.03 19.57 24.24
N LEU A 172 -46.46 18.72 25.18
CA LEU A 172 -47.83 18.70 25.67
C LEU A 172 -47.97 19.81 26.71
N PHE A 173 -48.62 20.90 26.33
CA PHE A 173 -49.33 21.76 27.28
C PHE A 173 -50.79 21.35 27.28
N GLY A 174 -51.27 20.93 28.44
CA GLY A 174 -52.66 20.61 28.78
C GLY A 174 -52.76 20.47 30.29
#